data_AF-A0A7Y6WW93-F1
#
_entry.id   AF-A0A7Y6WW93-F1
#
_cell.length_a   1.000
_cell.length_b   1.000
_cell.length_c   1.000
_cell.angle_alpha   90.00
_cell.angle_beta   90.00
_cell.angle_gamma   90.00
#
_symmetry.space_group_name_H-M   'P 1'
#
loop_
_entity.id
_entity.type
_entity.pdbx_description
1 polymer ?
#
loop_
_entity_poly.entity_id
_entity_poly.type
_entity_poly.pdbx_seq_one_letter_code
_entity_poly.pdbx_strand_id
1 'polypeptide(L)'
;MSLLTDTTGRPERVHTLLRLLEAHGGRLGYDETVAWLQPPVLRGEKNSTDAAKQTIGSARSLGFIRDDGPHLLLDEPSISADPPAFADLVHARLRDNPSEKDRVMLEVYALFVVLTDRAEGTSWIEEKTVERLADEIDDLLPRPADDPQQAKVFNKDKYSTAWRPWMLYLGLGWEGRILPTFFPHPTVRLERELPALSQELGVGRELDPADFLRVLARRMPYLDGGTLFEEAMRRVRWRRTTQRLTVVLSDVLRELHDDGRIRLHMRGDTVGATRLAPDPTHGIQAISAVELIGGQA
;
A
#
# COMPACT_ATOMS: atom_id res chain seq x y z
N MET A 1 6.02 14.12 12.55
CA MET A 1 5.60 12.73 12.75
C MET A 1 4.84 12.32 11.52
N SER A 2 5.22 11.19 10.94
CA SER A 2 4.60 10.54 9.79
C SER A 2 4.96 9.08 9.82
N LEU A 3 4.20 8.23 9.13
CA LEU A 3 4.48 6.79 9.06
C LEU A 3 5.92 6.52 8.60
N LEU A 4 6.42 7.37 7.71
CA LEU A 4 7.74 7.22 7.14
C LEU A 4 8.87 7.65 8.09
N THR A 5 8.66 8.70 8.90
CA THR A 5 9.70 9.17 9.85
C THR A 5 9.68 8.42 11.16
N ASP A 6 8.54 7.87 11.53
CA ASP A 6 8.32 7.17 12.79
C ASP A 6 8.64 5.69 12.60
N THR A 7 9.93 5.39 12.42
CA THR A 7 10.48 4.09 12.02
C THR A 7 10.12 2.89 12.91
N THR A 8 9.62 3.14 14.11
CA THR A 8 9.12 2.11 15.04
C THR A 8 7.60 2.09 15.18
N GLY A 9 6.87 2.98 14.49
CA GLY A 9 5.42 3.01 14.37
C GLY A 9 4.89 1.95 13.40
N ARG A 10 5.25 0.69 13.65
CA ARG A 10 4.86 -0.46 12.83
C ARG A 10 3.33 -0.70 12.89
N PRO A 11 2.74 -1.31 11.86
CA PRO A 11 1.30 -1.58 11.80
C PRO A 11 0.74 -2.22 13.07
N GLU A 12 1.40 -3.26 13.59
CA GLU A 12 0.95 -4.03 14.75
C GLU A 12 1.00 -3.19 16.03
N ARG A 13 2.00 -2.31 16.14
CA ARG A 13 2.16 -1.41 17.30
C ARG A 13 1.10 -0.32 17.28
N VAL A 14 0.84 0.26 16.10
CA VAL A 14 -0.24 1.24 15.92
C VAL A 14 -1.59 0.58 16.23
N HIS A 15 -1.87 -0.60 15.68
CA HIS A 15 -3.10 -1.34 15.97
C HIS A 15 -3.26 -1.61 17.47
N THR A 16 -2.21 -2.09 18.12
CA THR A 16 -2.19 -2.34 19.58
C THR A 16 -2.49 -1.07 20.38
N LEU A 17 -1.91 0.07 20.01
CA LEU A 17 -2.21 1.36 20.64
C LEU A 17 -3.70 1.73 20.50
N LEU A 18 -4.28 1.56 19.31
CA LEU A 18 -5.69 1.87 19.11
C LEU A 18 -6.61 0.95 19.93
N ARG A 19 -6.28 -0.34 20.00
CA ARG A 19 -7.00 -1.31 20.85
C ARG A 19 -6.87 -0.97 22.35
N LEU A 20 -5.71 -0.51 22.79
CA LEU A 20 -5.49 -0.02 24.15
C LEU A 20 -6.40 1.18 24.45
N LEU A 21 -6.42 2.19 23.58
CA LEU A 21 -7.28 3.36 23.77
C LEU A 21 -8.76 2.98 23.78
N GLU A 22 -9.20 2.09 22.89
CA GLU A 22 -10.57 1.58 22.88
C GLU A 22 -10.92 0.86 24.20
N ALA A 23 -10.02 0.03 24.72
CA ALA A 23 -10.22 -0.66 26.00
C ALA A 23 -10.34 0.31 27.20
N HIS A 24 -9.78 1.51 27.09
CA HIS A 24 -9.91 2.60 28.06
C HIS A 24 -11.04 3.59 27.70
N GLY A 25 -12.02 3.17 26.91
CA GLY A 25 -13.18 4.01 26.56
C GLY A 25 -12.85 5.14 25.59
N GLY A 26 -11.81 4.95 24.77
CA GLY A 26 -11.36 5.91 23.76
C GLY A 26 -10.53 7.07 24.30
N ARG A 27 -10.15 7.06 25.58
CA ARG A 27 -9.39 8.15 26.22
C ARG A 27 -8.37 7.60 27.22
N LEU A 28 -7.11 8.01 27.10
CA LEU A 28 -6.06 7.63 28.04
C LEU A 28 -5.05 8.77 28.24
N GLY A 29 -4.46 8.89 29.43
CA GLY A 29 -3.39 9.86 29.68
C GLY A 29 -2.17 9.58 28.79
N TYR A 30 -1.47 10.61 28.33
CA TYR A 30 -0.29 10.46 27.47
C TYR A 30 0.80 9.62 28.14
N ASP A 31 1.17 9.96 29.38
CA ASP A 31 2.22 9.26 30.14
C ASP A 31 1.82 7.81 30.45
N GLU A 32 0.53 7.59 30.74
CA GLU A 32 -0.01 6.25 30.95
C GLU A 32 0.03 5.42 29.67
N THR A 33 -0.32 6.01 28.53
CA THR A 33 -0.22 5.37 27.20
C THR A 33 1.22 4.96 26.91
N VAL A 34 2.19 5.85 27.14
CA VAL A 34 3.61 5.55 26.99
C VAL A 34 4.02 4.40 27.90
N ALA A 35 3.57 4.39 29.15
CA ALA A 35 3.89 3.34 30.12
C ALA A 35 3.30 1.96 29.75
N TRP A 36 2.15 1.91 29.07
CA TRP A 36 1.56 0.68 28.53
C TRP A 36 2.30 0.16 27.30
N LEU A 37 2.70 1.05 26.38
CA LEU A 37 3.49 0.70 25.19
C LEU A 37 4.93 0.25 25.52
N GLN A 38 5.32 0.36 26.80
CA GLN A 38 6.61 -0.03 27.35
C GLN A 38 6.46 -1.11 28.42
N PRO A 39 6.58 -2.40 28.04
CA PRO A 39 6.66 -3.49 29.01
C PRO A 39 7.71 -3.19 30.09
N PRO A 40 7.48 -3.54 31.38
CA PRO A 40 8.41 -3.26 32.47
C PRO A 40 9.84 -3.75 32.23
N VAL A 41 10.00 -4.84 31.47
CA VAL A 41 11.30 -5.42 31.07
C VAL A 41 12.10 -4.48 30.16
N LEU A 42 11.43 -3.56 29.45
CA LEU A 42 12.04 -2.59 28.53
C LEU A 42 12.09 -1.16 29.10
N ARG A 43 11.72 -0.97 30.37
CA ARG A 43 11.73 0.35 31.03
C ARG A 43 13.16 0.73 31.43
N GLY A 44 13.65 1.86 30.94
CA GLY A 44 15.00 2.38 31.20
C GLY A 44 15.92 2.41 29.97
N GLU A 45 15.54 1.73 28.89
CA GLU A 45 16.25 1.84 27.62
C GLU A 45 15.77 3.06 26.84
N LYS A 46 16.68 3.99 26.50
CA LYS A 46 16.37 5.20 25.70
C LYS A 46 15.55 4.88 24.44
N ASN A 47 15.86 3.77 23.76
CA ASN A 47 15.22 3.34 22.52
C ASN A 47 13.73 2.98 22.68
N SER A 48 13.31 2.58 23.89
CA SER A 48 11.92 2.18 24.17
C SER A 48 10.96 3.39 24.24
N THR A 49 11.44 4.54 24.74
CA THR A 49 10.64 5.77 24.85
C THR A 49 10.42 6.44 23.52
N ASP A 50 11.42 6.42 22.66
CA ASP A 50 11.27 6.90 21.30
C ASP A 50 10.31 5.99 20.51
N ALA A 51 10.30 4.69 20.79
CA ALA A 51 9.39 3.77 20.13
C ALA A 51 7.91 3.99 20.46
N ALA A 52 7.58 4.27 21.72
CA ALA A 52 6.22 4.63 22.12
C ALA A 52 5.77 5.95 21.47
N LYS A 53 6.64 6.97 21.49
CA LYS A 53 6.37 8.28 20.88
C LYS A 53 6.15 8.19 19.37
N GLN A 54 6.96 7.40 18.67
CA GLN A 54 6.81 7.16 17.23
C GLN A 54 5.53 6.37 16.91
N THR A 55 5.14 5.41 17.75
CA THR A 55 3.86 4.69 17.60
C THR A 55 2.67 5.64 17.71
N ILE A 56 2.68 6.52 18.72
CA ILE A 56 1.67 7.57 18.90
C ILE A 56 1.70 8.55 17.71
N GLY A 57 2.90 8.95 17.27
CA GLY A 57 3.09 9.83 16.11
C GLY A 57 2.49 9.26 14.82
N SER A 58 2.69 7.98 14.57
CA SER A 58 2.11 7.27 13.42
C SER A 58 0.59 7.20 13.47
N ALA A 59 0.03 6.84 14.63
CA ALA A 59 -1.43 6.82 14.84
C ALA A 59 -2.06 8.21 14.64
N ARG A 60 -1.37 9.26 15.12
CA ARG A 60 -1.79 10.66 14.94
C ARG A 60 -1.72 11.07 13.47
N SER A 61 -0.66 10.68 12.77
CA SER A 61 -0.47 10.99 11.34
C SER A 61 -1.57 10.39 10.47
N LEU A 62 -2.02 9.18 10.82
CA LEU A 62 -3.18 8.51 10.20
C LEU A 62 -4.54 9.14 10.58
N GLY A 63 -4.54 10.09 11.53
CA GLY A 63 -5.75 10.74 12.03
C GLY A 63 -6.67 9.80 12.81
N PHE A 64 -6.13 8.76 13.44
CA PHE A 64 -6.90 7.86 14.31
C PHE A 64 -6.96 8.35 15.75
N ILE A 65 -6.00 9.19 16.15
CA ILE A 65 -5.96 9.77 17.48
C ILE A 65 -5.64 11.27 17.41
N ARG A 66 -6.08 12.01 18.42
CA ARG A 66 -5.73 13.42 18.64
C ARG A 66 -5.40 13.70 20.10
N ASP A 67 -4.78 14.84 20.34
CA ASP A 67 -4.46 15.33 21.67
C ASP A 67 -5.66 16.07 22.28
N ASP A 68 -5.95 15.80 23.56
CA ASP A 68 -6.92 16.51 24.42
C ASP A 68 -6.26 16.85 25.75
N GLY A 69 -5.51 17.96 25.75
CA GLY A 69 -4.68 18.36 26.89
C GLY A 69 -3.65 17.27 27.21
N PRO A 70 -3.66 16.68 28.43
CA PRO A 70 -2.75 15.59 28.78
C PRO A 70 -3.23 14.20 28.32
N HIS A 71 -4.34 14.12 27.58
CA HIS A 71 -4.93 12.85 27.14
C HIS A 71 -4.79 12.66 25.63
N LEU A 72 -4.78 11.40 25.22
CA LEU A 72 -4.99 10.97 23.85
C LEU A 72 -6.44 10.52 23.71
N LEU A 73 -7.10 11.00 22.65
CA LEU A 73 -8.45 10.59 22.28
C LEU A 73 -8.41 9.77 20.99
N LEU A 74 -9.20 8.71 20.97
CA LEU A 74 -9.50 7.94 19.76
C LEU A 74 -10.56 8.70 18.96
N ASP A 75 -10.21 9.10 17.73
CA ASP A 75 -11.12 9.82 16.83
C ASP A 75 -11.95 8.89 15.95
N GLU A 76 -11.56 7.63 15.85
CA GLU A 76 -12.29 6.61 15.12
C GLU A 76 -13.11 5.75 16.10
N PRO A 77 -14.45 5.83 16.09
CA PRO A 77 -15.29 5.26 17.15
C PRO A 77 -15.29 3.73 17.20
N SER A 78 -14.80 3.04 16.16
CA SER A 78 -14.62 1.59 16.17
C SER A 78 -13.42 1.17 15.33
N ILE A 79 -12.33 0.78 15.98
CA ILE A 79 -11.18 0.16 15.30
C ILE A 79 -11.35 -1.35 15.38
N SER A 80 -11.61 -1.98 14.24
CA SER A 80 -11.75 -3.44 14.18
C SER A 80 -10.56 -4.14 14.84
N ALA A 81 -10.85 -5.17 15.63
CA ALA A 81 -9.83 -6.07 16.17
C ALA A 81 -9.20 -6.95 15.08
N ASP A 82 -9.87 -7.07 13.93
CA ASP A 82 -9.41 -7.88 12.81
C ASP A 82 -8.29 -7.17 12.01
N PRO A 83 -7.09 -7.76 11.89
CA PRO A 83 -5.96 -7.13 11.21
C PRO A 83 -6.22 -6.75 9.73
N PRO A 84 -6.85 -7.60 8.89
CA PRO A 84 -7.33 -7.22 7.56
C PRO A 84 -8.21 -5.97 7.55
N ALA A 85 -9.22 -5.89 8.42
CA ALA A 85 -10.09 -4.71 8.51
C ALA A 85 -9.31 -3.44 8.93
N PHE A 86 -8.31 -3.57 9.82
CA PHE A 86 -7.43 -2.45 10.14
C PHE A 86 -6.57 -2.02 8.95
N ALA A 87 -6.06 -2.97 8.16
CA ALA A 87 -5.32 -2.68 6.93
C ALA A 87 -6.19 -1.95 5.90
N ASP A 88 -7.45 -2.35 5.74
CA ASP A 88 -8.40 -1.68 4.85
C ASP A 88 -8.65 -0.23 5.27
N LEU A 89 -8.81 0.01 6.58
CA LEU A 89 -8.97 1.35 7.12
C LEU A 89 -7.74 2.24 6.86
N VAL A 90 -6.53 1.72 7.10
CA VAL A 90 -5.28 2.45 6.84
C VAL A 90 -5.12 2.75 5.35
N HIS A 91 -5.38 1.77 4.49
CA HIS A 91 -5.31 1.95 3.05
C HIS A 91 -6.28 3.04 2.58
N ALA A 92 -7.53 3.03 3.06
CA ALA A 92 -8.50 4.07 2.76
C ALA A 92 -8.03 5.46 3.21
N ARG A 93 -7.44 5.57 4.42
CA ARG A 93 -6.86 6.85 4.90
C ARG A 93 -5.73 7.34 3.99
N LEU A 94 -4.78 6.46 3.63
CA LEU A 94 -3.67 6.81 2.75
C LEU A 94 -4.10 7.17 1.32
N ARG A 95 -5.19 6.57 0.84
CA ARG A 95 -5.77 6.85 -0.48
C ARG A 95 -6.53 8.17 -0.50
N ASP A 96 -7.45 8.35 0.44
CA ASP A 96 -8.47 9.41 0.36
C ASP A 96 -8.03 10.69 1.06
N ASN A 97 -7.32 10.58 2.18
CA ASN A 97 -6.95 11.73 3.03
C ASN A 97 -5.54 11.56 3.63
N PRO A 98 -4.49 11.32 2.83
CA PRO A 98 -3.14 11.23 3.37
C PRO A 98 -2.68 12.59 3.91
N SER A 99 -1.95 12.58 5.02
CA SER A 99 -1.13 13.74 5.37
C SER A 99 -0.09 13.98 4.26
N GLU A 100 0.40 15.20 4.10
CA GLU A 100 1.42 15.52 3.09
C GLU A 100 2.64 14.59 3.19
N LYS A 101 3.04 14.23 4.41
CA LYS A 101 4.18 13.36 4.68
C LYS A 101 3.88 11.88 4.45
N ASP A 102 2.63 11.45 4.61
CA ASP A 102 2.23 10.05 4.40
C ASP A 102 1.86 9.75 2.94
N ARG A 103 1.58 10.78 2.13
CA ARG A 103 1.36 10.62 0.69
C ARG A 103 2.50 9.86 0.01
N VAL A 104 3.73 10.05 0.49
CA VAL A 104 4.94 9.36 0.01
C VAL A 104 4.80 7.83 0.06
N MET A 105 4.01 7.28 0.99
CA MET A 105 3.86 5.82 1.15
C MET A 105 3.37 5.14 -0.13
N LEU A 106 2.26 5.64 -0.70
CA LEU A 106 1.69 5.10 -1.94
C LEU A 106 2.39 5.61 -3.20
N GLU A 107 3.03 6.78 -3.15
CA GLU A 107 3.89 7.25 -4.25
C GLU A 107 5.11 6.36 -4.47
N VAL A 108 5.77 5.95 -3.39
CA VAL A 108 6.90 5.01 -3.48
C VAL A 108 6.41 3.67 -4.03
N TYR A 109 5.25 3.18 -3.59
CA TYR A 109 4.69 1.96 -4.16
C TYR A 109 4.40 2.08 -5.67
N ALA A 110 3.84 3.20 -6.13
CA ALA A 110 3.63 3.47 -7.55
C ALA A 110 4.95 3.47 -8.34
N LEU A 111 6.03 4.02 -7.78
CA LEU A 111 7.37 3.95 -8.38
C LEU A 111 7.86 2.50 -8.51
N PHE A 112 7.66 1.65 -7.49
CA PHE A 112 8.00 0.23 -7.58
C PHE A 112 7.26 -0.47 -8.71
N VAL A 113 5.96 -0.19 -8.89
CA VAL A 113 5.16 -0.75 -9.99
C VAL A 113 5.70 -0.32 -11.35
N VAL A 114 6.00 0.98 -11.53
CA VAL A 114 6.55 1.53 -12.78
C VAL A 114 7.94 1.00 -13.09
N LEU A 115 8.83 0.93 -12.10
CA LEU A 115 10.19 0.43 -12.28
C LEU A 115 10.20 -1.07 -12.61
N THR A 116 9.28 -1.83 -12.01
CA THR A 116 9.09 -3.25 -12.33
C THR A 116 8.60 -3.43 -13.78
N ASP A 117 7.66 -2.60 -14.24
CA ASP A 117 7.22 -2.63 -15.64
C ASP A 117 8.34 -2.23 -16.61
N ARG A 118 9.15 -1.22 -16.26
CA ARG A 118 10.31 -0.78 -17.05
C ARG A 118 11.39 -1.84 -17.16
N ALA A 119 11.62 -2.60 -16.09
CA ALA A 119 12.58 -3.70 -16.06
C ALA A 119 12.00 -5.01 -16.62
N GLU A 120 10.73 -5.01 -17.04
CA GLU A 120 9.99 -6.20 -17.49
C GLU A 120 9.96 -7.33 -16.45
N GLY A 121 10.00 -6.98 -15.16
CA GLY A 121 10.05 -7.92 -14.05
C GLY A 121 10.69 -7.34 -12.79
N THR A 122 10.94 -8.20 -11.80
CA THR A 122 11.43 -7.79 -10.47
C THR A 122 12.95 -7.85 -10.31
N SER A 123 13.70 -8.20 -11.35
CA SER A 123 15.17 -8.35 -11.32
C SER A 123 15.88 -7.09 -10.82
N TRP A 124 15.38 -5.91 -11.17
CA TRP A 124 15.93 -4.63 -10.71
C TRP A 124 15.96 -4.48 -9.19
N ILE A 125 15.07 -5.18 -8.48
CA ILE A 125 15.01 -5.21 -7.02
C ILE A 125 16.09 -6.14 -6.46
N GLU A 126 16.23 -7.32 -7.04
CA GLU A 126 17.15 -8.38 -6.58
C GLU A 126 18.62 -8.00 -6.79
N GLU A 127 18.91 -7.25 -7.85
CA GLU A 127 20.27 -6.84 -8.21
C GLU A 127 20.83 -5.70 -7.33
N LYS A 128 20.00 -5.08 -6.49
CA LYS A 128 20.36 -3.88 -5.73
C LYS A 128 20.34 -4.13 -4.22
N THR A 129 21.25 -3.45 -3.53
CA THR A 129 21.20 -3.36 -2.07
C THR A 129 20.06 -2.43 -1.65
N VAL A 130 19.57 -2.60 -0.43
CA VAL A 130 18.54 -1.70 0.15
C VAL A 130 18.94 -0.22 0.09
N GLU A 131 20.21 0.10 0.30
CA GLU A 131 20.74 1.46 0.17
C GLU A 131 20.52 2.01 -1.24
N ARG A 132 20.94 1.25 -2.27
CA ARG A 132 20.82 1.66 -3.66
C ARG A 132 19.36 1.76 -4.12
N LEU A 133 18.51 0.84 -3.66
CA LEU A 133 17.07 0.91 -3.91
C LEU A 133 16.46 2.18 -3.31
N ALA A 134 16.78 2.48 -2.05
CA ALA A 134 16.23 3.64 -1.38
C ALA A 134 16.72 4.96 -2.01
N ASP A 135 17.99 5.03 -2.42
CA ASP A 135 18.55 6.19 -3.10
C ASP A 135 17.91 6.43 -4.48
N GLU A 136 17.76 5.38 -5.30
CA GLU A 136 17.10 5.49 -6.61
C GLU A 136 15.65 5.95 -6.49
N ILE A 137 14.94 5.48 -5.47
CA ILE A 137 13.57 5.92 -5.18
C ILE A 137 13.55 7.37 -4.69
N ASP A 138 14.45 7.75 -3.77
CA ASP A 138 14.53 9.12 -3.26
C ASP A 138 14.80 10.15 -4.36
N ASP A 139 15.67 9.81 -5.32
CA ASP A 139 16.01 10.66 -6.46
C ASP A 139 14.81 10.95 -7.37
N LEU A 140 13.80 10.06 -7.36
CA LEU A 140 12.57 10.18 -8.15
C LEU A 140 11.44 10.89 -7.40
N LEU A 141 11.56 11.07 -6.08
CA LEU A 141 10.53 11.72 -5.27
C LEU A 141 10.64 13.25 -5.36
N PRO A 142 9.50 13.97 -5.34
CA PRO A 142 9.51 15.41 -5.23
C PRO A 142 10.12 15.83 -3.89
N ARG A 143 10.91 16.91 -3.91
CA ARG A 143 11.34 17.54 -2.66
C ARG A 143 10.17 18.30 -2.04
N PRO A 144 10.02 18.30 -0.70
CA PRO A 144 8.93 19.02 -0.05
C PRO A 144 9.05 20.53 -0.33
N ALA A 145 7.92 21.20 -0.55
CA ALA A 145 7.91 22.65 -0.77
C ALA A 145 8.35 23.41 0.49
N ASP A 146 7.99 22.88 1.66
CA ASP A 146 8.21 23.52 2.97
C ASP A 146 9.62 23.33 3.52
N ASP A 147 10.34 22.33 3.02
CA ASP A 147 11.74 22.10 3.35
C ASP A 147 12.54 21.65 2.11
N PRO A 148 12.83 22.58 1.18
CA PRO A 148 13.61 22.27 -0.02
C PRO A 148 15.04 21.83 0.28
N GLN A 149 15.52 22.09 1.51
CA GLN A 149 16.85 21.72 1.99
C GLN A 149 16.87 20.32 2.61
N GLN A 150 15.70 19.67 2.78
CA GLN A 150 15.64 18.28 3.22
C GLN A 150 16.38 17.39 2.22
N ALA A 151 17.58 16.95 2.63
CA ALA A 151 18.49 16.24 1.76
C ALA A 151 17.93 14.91 1.21
N LYS A 152 17.11 14.20 2.00
CA LYS A 152 16.47 12.93 1.62
C LYS A 152 15.05 12.78 2.18
N VAL A 153 14.09 12.56 1.31
CA VAL A 153 12.68 12.24 1.62
C VAL A 153 12.55 10.75 1.98
N PHE A 154 13.31 9.89 1.32
CA PHE A 154 13.35 8.44 1.48
C PHE A 154 14.80 7.96 1.65
N ASN A 155 15.02 6.92 2.46
CA ASN A 155 16.35 6.35 2.70
C ASN A 155 16.23 4.89 3.16
N LYS A 156 17.36 4.19 3.33
CA LYS A 156 17.37 2.77 3.69
C LYS A 156 16.65 2.43 4.99
N ASP A 157 16.69 3.31 5.99
CA ASP A 157 16.06 3.09 7.29
C ASP A 157 14.55 3.22 7.14
N LYS A 158 14.09 4.28 6.47
CA LYS A 158 12.68 4.50 6.11
C LYS A 158 12.12 3.35 5.28
N TYR A 159 12.89 2.85 4.31
CA TYR A 159 12.53 1.66 3.53
C TYR A 159 12.32 0.43 4.43
N SER A 160 13.32 0.11 5.26
CA SER A 160 13.37 -1.17 5.98
C SER A 160 12.43 -1.23 7.17
N THR A 161 12.25 -0.11 7.86
CA THR A 161 11.62 -0.08 9.19
C THR A 161 10.20 0.48 9.17
N ALA A 162 9.89 1.35 8.21
CA ALA A 162 8.58 1.98 8.07
C ALA A 162 7.85 1.52 6.80
N TRP A 163 8.38 1.87 5.63
CA TRP A 163 7.66 1.71 4.37
C TRP A 163 7.36 0.24 4.04
N ARG A 164 8.38 -0.64 4.03
CA ARG A 164 8.19 -2.06 3.69
C ARG A 164 7.18 -2.75 4.61
N PRO A 165 7.29 -2.67 5.96
CA PRO A 165 6.30 -3.28 6.85
C PRO A 165 4.87 -2.82 6.58
N TRP A 166 4.67 -1.52 6.35
CA TRP A 166 3.35 -1.01 5.99
C TRP A 166 2.86 -1.56 4.65
N MET A 167 3.68 -1.58 3.59
CA MET A 167 3.24 -2.11 2.29
C MET A 167 2.88 -3.60 2.37
N LEU A 168 3.64 -4.40 3.11
CA LEU A 168 3.31 -5.81 3.35
C LEU A 168 2.00 -5.95 4.12
N TYR A 169 1.81 -5.17 5.20
CA TYR A 169 0.59 -5.21 6.01
C TYR A 169 -0.67 -4.82 5.23
N LEU A 170 -0.54 -3.84 4.33
CA LEU A 170 -1.61 -3.42 3.42
C LEU A 170 -1.92 -4.44 2.32
N GLY A 171 -1.15 -5.53 2.22
CA GLY A 171 -1.31 -6.56 1.17
C GLY A 171 -0.85 -6.09 -0.20
N LEU A 172 0.06 -5.12 -0.26
CA LEU A 172 0.58 -4.54 -1.50
C LEU A 172 1.84 -5.23 -2.01
N GLY A 173 2.42 -6.12 -1.23
CA GLY A 173 3.57 -6.85 -1.70
C GLY A 173 3.81 -8.13 -0.95
N TRP A 174 4.82 -8.81 -1.47
CA TRP A 174 5.30 -10.07 -0.95
C TRP A 174 6.75 -9.91 -0.49
N GLU A 175 7.12 -10.70 0.51
CA GLU A 175 8.47 -10.74 1.04
C GLU A 175 9.19 -12.00 0.55
N GLY A 176 10.37 -11.79 -0.03
CA GLY A 176 11.25 -12.88 -0.42
C GLY A 176 11.77 -13.66 0.80
N ARG A 177 12.05 -14.95 0.63
CA ARG A 177 12.49 -15.82 1.73
C ARG A 177 13.94 -15.61 2.19
N ILE A 178 14.78 -14.96 1.37
CA ILE A 178 16.25 -14.98 1.53
C ILE A 178 16.81 -13.60 1.90
N LEU A 179 16.19 -12.53 1.45
CA LEU A 179 16.58 -11.15 1.76
C LEU A 179 15.36 -10.36 2.21
N PRO A 180 15.53 -9.35 3.09
CA PRO A 180 14.48 -8.43 3.49
C PRO A 180 14.10 -7.49 2.33
N THR A 181 13.56 -8.09 1.27
CA THR A 181 13.28 -7.49 -0.02
C THR A 181 11.79 -7.48 -0.27
N PHE A 182 11.32 -6.35 -0.79
CA PHE A 182 9.92 -6.13 -1.13
C PHE A 182 9.69 -6.38 -2.63
N PHE A 183 8.70 -7.19 -2.98
CA PHE A 183 8.22 -7.35 -4.34
C PHE A 183 6.79 -6.79 -4.46
N PRO A 184 6.51 -5.88 -5.42
CA PRO A 184 5.16 -5.34 -5.59
C PRO A 184 4.24 -6.45 -6.09
N HIS A 185 3.31 -6.88 -5.23
CA HIS A 185 2.40 -7.99 -5.50
C HIS A 185 1.07 -7.76 -4.77
N PRO A 186 0.16 -6.96 -5.33
CA PRO A 186 -1.02 -6.47 -4.63
C PRO A 186 -2.22 -7.42 -4.69
N THR A 187 -2.05 -8.74 -4.87
CA THR A 187 -3.16 -9.71 -4.95
C THR A 187 -4.07 -9.63 -3.74
N VAL A 188 -3.50 -9.71 -2.53
CA VAL A 188 -4.26 -9.62 -1.28
C VAL A 188 -5.02 -8.31 -1.16
N ARG A 189 -4.39 -7.18 -1.53
CA ARG A 189 -5.10 -5.89 -1.52
C ARG A 189 -6.23 -5.87 -2.54
N LEU A 190 -5.99 -6.34 -3.77
CA LEU A 190 -7.01 -6.33 -4.81
C LEU A 190 -8.20 -7.22 -4.44
N GLU A 191 -7.96 -8.41 -3.87
CA GLU A 191 -9.01 -9.26 -3.31
C GLU A 191 -9.90 -8.50 -2.33
N ARG A 192 -9.28 -7.79 -1.38
CA ARG A 192 -10.03 -7.01 -0.38
C ARG A 192 -10.79 -5.82 -1.00
N GLU A 193 -10.40 -5.34 -2.17
CA GLU A 193 -11.15 -4.30 -2.91
C GLU A 193 -12.29 -4.86 -3.76
N LEU A 194 -12.30 -6.18 -4.05
CA LEU A 194 -13.34 -6.82 -4.88
C LEU A 194 -14.77 -6.60 -4.37
N PRO A 195 -15.08 -6.63 -3.05
CA PRO A 195 -16.44 -6.34 -2.59
C PRO A 195 -16.93 -4.94 -2.97
N ALA A 196 -16.06 -3.94 -2.84
CA ALA A 196 -16.41 -2.57 -3.19
C ALA A 196 -16.48 -2.37 -4.71
N LEU A 197 -15.60 -3.03 -5.48
CA LEU A 197 -15.70 -3.08 -6.94
C LEU A 197 -17.00 -3.74 -7.38
N SER A 198 -17.39 -4.83 -6.73
CA SER A 198 -18.63 -5.57 -6.98
C SER A 198 -19.87 -4.75 -6.67
N GLN A 199 -19.85 -3.95 -5.61
CA GLN A 199 -20.94 -3.04 -5.27
C GLN A 199 -21.17 -1.97 -6.34
N GLU A 200 -20.10 -1.47 -6.96
CA GLU A 200 -20.18 -0.41 -7.97
C GLU A 200 -20.43 -0.94 -9.38
N LEU A 201 -19.71 -2.00 -9.76
CA LEU A 201 -19.73 -2.57 -11.11
C LEU A 201 -20.72 -3.72 -11.26
N GLY A 202 -21.31 -4.22 -10.18
CA GLY A 202 -22.19 -5.40 -10.20
C GLY A 202 -21.43 -6.72 -10.35
N VAL A 203 -22.08 -7.81 -9.95
CA VAL A 203 -21.53 -9.17 -9.97
C VAL A 203 -22.18 -10.03 -11.06
N GLY A 204 -21.47 -11.06 -11.53
CA GLY A 204 -22.02 -12.08 -12.43
C GLY A 204 -22.35 -11.58 -13.84
N ARG A 205 -21.78 -10.44 -14.24
CA ARG A 205 -21.92 -9.88 -15.60
C ARG A 205 -20.55 -9.61 -16.20
N GLU A 206 -20.48 -9.73 -17.52
CA GLU A 206 -19.32 -9.31 -18.28
C GLU A 206 -19.22 -7.77 -18.28
N LEU A 207 -18.08 -7.27 -17.84
CA LEU A 207 -17.73 -5.85 -17.80
C LEU A 207 -16.72 -5.56 -18.90
N ASP A 208 -16.82 -4.37 -19.49
CA ASP A 208 -15.77 -3.84 -20.34
C ASP A 208 -14.48 -3.69 -19.52
N PRO A 209 -13.31 -4.20 -19.98
CA PRO A 209 -12.05 -4.06 -19.27
C PRO A 209 -11.70 -2.59 -18.94
N ALA A 210 -12.02 -1.64 -19.82
CA ALA A 210 -11.74 -0.22 -19.58
C ALA A 210 -12.56 0.34 -18.42
N ASP A 211 -13.83 -0.08 -18.28
CA ASP A 211 -14.66 0.32 -17.14
C ASP A 211 -14.17 -0.27 -15.82
N PHE A 212 -13.80 -1.56 -15.83
CA PHE A 212 -13.19 -2.21 -14.67
C PHE A 212 -11.91 -1.49 -14.24
N LEU A 213 -10.98 -1.25 -15.19
CA LEU A 213 -9.71 -0.59 -14.93
C LEU A 213 -9.89 0.85 -14.45
N ARG A 214 -10.88 1.58 -14.98
CA ARG A 214 -11.18 2.96 -14.53
C ARG A 214 -11.63 3.00 -13.07
N VAL A 215 -12.48 2.07 -12.64
CA VAL A 215 -12.92 2.00 -11.24
C VAL A 215 -11.77 1.51 -10.35
N LEU A 216 -11.01 0.51 -10.80
CA LEU A 216 -9.82 0.02 -10.12
C LEU A 216 -8.80 1.14 -9.89
N ALA A 217 -8.51 1.94 -10.92
CA ALA A 217 -7.57 3.07 -10.86
C ALA A 217 -7.96 4.12 -9.81
N ARG A 218 -9.27 4.30 -9.54
CA ARG A 218 -9.71 5.21 -8.48
C ARG A 218 -9.48 4.62 -7.08
N ARG A 219 -9.67 3.30 -6.93
CA ARG A 219 -9.51 2.61 -5.64
C ARG A 219 -8.06 2.26 -5.31
N MET A 220 -7.24 2.08 -6.34
CA MET A 220 -5.81 1.74 -6.27
C MET A 220 -5.02 2.70 -7.18
N PRO A 221 -4.88 3.98 -6.80
CA PRO A 221 -4.34 5.04 -7.65
C PRO A 221 -2.86 4.87 -8.03
N TYR A 222 -2.19 3.91 -7.42
CA TYR A 222 -0.80 3.54 -7.66
C TYR A 222 -0.62 2.38 -8.67
N LEU A 223 -1.72 1.86 -9.24
CA LEU A 223 -1.72 0.88 -10.34
C LEU A 223 -2.12 1.54 -11.67
N ASP A 224 -2.06 0.76 -12.76
CA ASP A 224 -2.39 1.16 -14.13
C ASP A 224 -3.59 2.11 -14.25
N GLY A 225 -3.39 3.26 -14.89
CA GLY A 225 -4.42 4.30 -15.09
C GLY A 225 -4.74 5.14 -13.85
N GLY A 226 -4.15 4.81 -12.70
CA GLY A 226 -4.27 5.56 -11.46
C GLY A 226 -3.43 6.84 -11.45
N THR A 227 -3.84 7.85 -10.68
CA THR A 227 -3.19 9.17 -10.67
C THR A 227 -1.75 9.12 -10.17
N LEU A 228 -1.46 8.35 -9.11
CA LEU A 228 -0.10 8.18 -8.58
C LEU A 228 0.77 7.37 -9.52
N PHE A 229 0.19 6.37 -10.21
CA PHE A 229 0.88 5.61 -11.25
C PHE A 229 1.30 6.51 -12.42
N GLU A 230 0.40 7.34 -12.93
CA GLU A 230 0.70 8.28 -14.01
C GLU A 230 1.74 9.34 -13.59
N GLU A 231 1.69 9.79 -12.33
CA GLU A 231 2.74 10.63 -11.76
C GLU A 231 4.10 9.93 -11.73
N ALA A 232 4.15 8.68 -11.25
CA ALA A 232 5.35 7.86 -11.21
C ALA A 232 5.94 7.63 -12.61
N MET A 233 5.10 7.32 -13.61
CA MET A 233 5.50 7.19 -15.02
C MET A 233 6.20 8.46 -15.53
N ARG A 234 5.63 9.64 -15.24
CA ARG A 234 6.23 10.93 -15.61
C ARG A 234 7.57 11.16 -14.92
N ARG A 235 7.68 10.84 -13.62
CA ARG A 235 8.92 11.00 -12.83
C ARG A 235 10.04 10.10 -13.36
N VAL A 236 9.74 8.84 -13.64
CA VAL A 236 10.68 7.85 -14.22
C VAL A 236 11.01 8.18 -15.68
N ARG A 237 10.22 9.06 -16.33
CA ARG A 237 10.28 9.37 -17.77
C ARG A 237 10.11 8.10 -18.63
N TRP A 238 9.30 7.17 -18.13
CA TRP A 238 8.96 5.95 -18.84
C TRP A 238 7.68 6.18 -19.66
N ARG A 239 7.68 5.71 -20.90
CA ARG A 239 6.47 5.62 -21.73
C ARG A 239 6.38 4.19 -22.20
N ARG A 240 5.23 3.55 -21.96
CA ARG A 240 5.04 2.18 -22.43
C ARG A 240 5.10 2.16 -23.95
N THR A 241 5.89 1.23 -24.47
CA THR A 241 6.01 0.97 -25.90
C THR A 241 4.78 0.25 -26.46
N THR A 242 3.99 -0.39 -25.60
CA THR A 242 2.79 -1.15 -25.95
C THR A 242 1.62 -0.74 -25.07
N GLN A 243 0.39 -0.77 -25.61
CA GLN A 243 -0.84 -0.59 -24.82
C GLN A 243 -1.19 -1.88 -24.06
N ARG A 244 -0.31 -2.30 -23.16
CA ARG A 244 -0.50 -3.44 -22.25
C ARG A 244 -0.57 -2.95 -20.80
N LEU A 245 -1.18 -3.75 -19.94
CA LEU A 245 -1.10 -3.57 -18.48
C LEU A 245 0.32 -3.86 -17.96
N THR A 246 0.68 -3.29 -16.81
CA THR A 246 1.96 -3.62 -16.15
C THR A 246 2.08 -5.12 -15.89
N VAL A 247 3.32 -5.59 -15.75
CA VAL A 247 3.62 -6.94 -15.23
C VAL A 247 2.86 -7.18 -13.92
N VAL A 248 2.98 -6.26 -12.96
CA VAL A 248 2.35 -6.36 -11.63
C VAL A 248 0.83 -6.56 -11.73
N LEU A 249 0.11 -5.72 -12.47
CA LEU A 249 -1.35 -5.87 -12.56
C LEU A 249 -1.75 -7.10 -13.38
N SER A 250 -0.99 -7.43 -14.43
CA SER A 250 -1.28 -8.60 -15.27
C SER A 250 -1.22 -9.90 -14.48
N ASP A 251 -0.19 -10.06 -13.65
CA ASP A 251 0.02 -11.28 -12.85
C ASP A 251 -1.05 -11.41 -11.78
N VAL A 252 -1.37 -10.33 -11.08
CA VAL A 252 -2.44 -10.33 -10.08
C VAL A 252 -3.80 -10.68 -10.70
N LEU A 253 -4.12 -10.13 -11.88
CA LEU A 253 -5.39 -10.44 -12.53
C LEU A 253 -5.48 -11.92 -12.94
N ARG A 254 -4.36 -12.55 -13.31
CA ARG A 254 -4.29 -13.99 -13.59
C ARG A 254 -4.46 -14.81 -12.33
N GLU A 255 -3.77 -14.46 -11.25
CA GLU A 255 -3.93 -15.16 -9.96
C GLU A 255 -5.38 -15.11 -9.48
N LEU A 256 -6.02 -13.94 -9.51
CA LEU A 256 -7.43 -13.80 -9.13
C LEU A 256 -8.38 -14.58 -10.06
N HIS A 257 -7.99 -14.76 -11.32
CA HIS A 257 -8.73 -15.60 -12.25
C HIS A 257 -8.63 -17.08 -11.88
N ASP A 258 -7.40 -17.54 -11.66
CA ASP A 258 -7.10 -18.93 -11.32
C ASP A 258 -7.70 -19.32 -9.96
N ASP A 259 -7.71 -18.40 -9.01
CA ASP A 259 -8.36 -18.54 -7.70
C ASP A 259 -9.90 -18.45 -7.76
N GLY A 260 -10.47 -18.18 -8.94
CA GLY A 260 -11.91 -18.08 -9.12
C GLY A 260 -12.55 -16.89 -8.38
N ARG A 261 -11.78 -15.82 -8.16
CA ARG A 261 -12.29 -14.55 -7.61
C ARG A 261 -12.86 -13.63 -8.68
N ILE A 262 -12.28 -13.67 -9.88
CA ILE A 262 -12.79 -13.01 -11.09
C ILE A 262 -12.77 -13.98 -12.26
N ARG A 263 -13.47 -13.69 -13.35
CA ARG A 263 -13.26 -14.36 -14.64
C ARG A 263 -12.76 -13.38 -15.67
N LEU A 264 -11.65 -13.73 -16.31
CA LEU A 264 -11.10 -13.01 -17.44
C LEU A 264 -11.54 -13.73 -18.71
N HIS A 265 -12.30 -13.04 -19.56
CA HIS A 265 -12.83 -13.61 -20.79
C HIS A 265 -11.97 -13.20 -21.99
N MET A 266 -11.58 -14.17 -22.81
CA MET A 266 -10.92 -13.94 -24.09
C MET A 266 -11.85 -14.33 -25.24
N ARG A 267 -12.38 -13.34 -25.95
CA ARG A 267 -13.11 -13.54 -27.20
C ARG A 267 -12.13 -13.37 -28.36
N GLY A 268 -12.02 -14.39 -29.20
CA GLY A 268 -11.18 -14.36 -30.40
C GLY A 268 -11.52 -13.18 -31.30
N ASP A 269 -10.49 -12.54 -31.88
CA ASP A 269 -10.56 -11.41 -32.82
C ASP A 269 -11.33 -10.16 -32.35
N THR A 270 -11.40 -9.91 -31.04
CA THR A 270 -12.02 -8.66 -30.55
C THR A 270 -11.07 -7.47 -30.74
N VAL A 271 -11.40 -6.60 -31.68
CA VAL A 271 -10.79 -5.27 -31.80
C VAL A 271 -11.05 -4.51 -30.49
N GLY A 272 -9.99 -4.11 -29.79
CA GLY A 272 -10.09 -3.40 -28.50
C GLY A 272 -9.81 -4.24 -27.25
N ALA A 273 -9.36 -5.49 -27.39
CA ALA A 273 -8.92 -6.28 -26.24
C ALA A 273 -7.77 -5.60 -25.48
N THR A 274 -7.87 -5.58 -24.14
CA THR A 274 -6.79 -5.08 -23.29
C THR A 274 -5.70 -6.15 -23.17
N ARG A 275 -4.47 -5.80 -23.56
CA ARG A 275 -3.35 -6.75 -23.50
C ARG A 275 -2.76 -6.81 -22.09
N LEU A 276 -2.43 -8.02 -21.67
CA LEU A 276 -1.66 -8.27 -20.45
C LEU A 276 -0.16 -8.27 -20.78
N ALA A 277 0.69 -8.12 -19.76
CA ALA A 277 2.11 -8.38 -19.87
C ALA A 277 2.34 -9.84 -20.28
N PRO A 278 3.25 -10.15 -21.21
CA PRO A 278 3.49 -11.50 -21.68
C PRO A 278 3.88 -12.43 -20.53
N ASP A 279 3.24 -13.59 -20.48
CA ASP A 279 3.65 -14.69 -19.61
C ASP A 279 3.55 -16.00 -20.40
N PRO A 280 4.67 -16.65 -20.76
CA PRO A 280 4.65 -17.85 -21.58
C PRO A 280 3.98 -19.06 -20.87
N THR A 281 3.79 -18.98 -19.56
CA THR A 281 3.25 -20.08 -18.74
C THR A 281 1.74 -20.00 -18.57
N HIS A 282 1.11 -18.86 -18.90
CA HIS A 282 -0.31 -18.62 -18.69
C HIS A 282 -1.11 -18.52 -20.00
N GLY A 283 -2.29 -19.13 -20.07
CA GLY A 283 -3.11 -19.14 -21.29
C GLY A 283 -3.73 -17.78 -21.66
N ILE A 284 -3.93 -16.91 -20.67
CA ILE A 284 -4.56 -15.59 -20.84
C ILE A 284 -3.49 -14.51 -21.09
N GLN A 285 -3.48 -13.98 -22.31
CA GLN A 285 -2.57 -12.92 -22.77
C GLN A 285 -3.29 -11.59 -23.07
N ALA A 286 -4.60 -11.63 -23.22
CA ALA A 286 -5.45 -10.46 -23.45
C ALA A 286 -6.84 -10.73 -22.91
N ILE A 287 -7.54 -9.65 -22.53
CA ILE A 287 -8.88 -9.70 -21.96
C ILE A 287 -9.83 -8.86 -22.81
N SER A 288 -11.00 -9.42 -23.07
CA SER A 288 -12.10 -8.78 -23.80
C SER A 288 -13.28 -8.43 -22.88
N ALA A 289 -13.38 -9.12 -21.74
CA ALA A 289 -14.30 -8.78 -20.65
C ALA A 289 -13.75 -9.28 -19.31
N VAL A 290 -14.21 -8.65 -18.23
CA VAL A 290 -13.93 -9.04 -16.85
C VAL A 290 -15.26 -9.32 -16.15
N GLU A 291 -15.36 -10.42 -15.41
CA GLU A 291 -16.53 -10.73 -14.59
C GLU A 291 -16.13 -10.81 -13.13
N LEU A 292 -16.82 -10.07 -12.27
CA LEU A 292 -16.66 -10.17 -10.82
C LEU A 292 -17.52 -11.31 -10.29
N ILE A 293 -16.91 -12.27 -9.60
CA ILE A 293 -17.63 -13.40 -9.01
C ILE A 293 -18.14 -12.95 -7.63
N GLY A 294 -19.46 -12.97 -7.45
CA GLY A 294 -20.07 -12.71 -6.15
C GLY A 294 -19.78 -13.85 -5.18
N GLY A 295 -18.66 -13.78 -4.47
CA GLY A 295 -18.29 -14.67 -3.37
C GLY A 295 -18.36 -13.92 -2.04
N GLN A 296 -18.99 -14.53 -1.04
CA GLN A 296 -19.00 -14.03 0.34
C GLN A 296 -17.55 -13.96 0.86
N ALA A 297 -17.19 -12.80 1.41
CA ALA A 297 -16.04 -12.65 2.30
C ALA A 297 -16.25 -13.48 3.57
#